data_AF-A0A4Q7ENY1-F1
#
_entry.id   AF-A0A4Q7ENY1-F1
#
_cell.length_a   1.000
_cell.length_b   1.000
_cell.length_c   1.000
_cell.angle_alpha   90.00
_cell.angle_beta   90.00
_cell.angle_gamma   90.00
#
_symmetry.space_group_name_H-M   'P 1'
#
loop_
_entity.id
_entity.type
_entity.pdbx_description
1 polymer ?
#
loop_
_entity_poly.entity_id
_entity_poly.type
_entity_poly.pdbx_seq_one_letter_code
_entity_poly.pdbx_strand_id
1 'polypeptide(L)'
;MSAFWNYRVIYCEANKDAPEQYQVHAVEYNENGKAVNWSETGESPYGQSIDDLKADFTRLQTAFDKPVLKVIRKPRGYELVEKDSGEVAHETPPAKPE
;
A
#
# COMPACT_ATOMS: atom_id res chain seq x y z
N MET A 1 -5.63 13.00 -8.88
CA MET A 1 -4.17 13.23 -8.79
C MET A 1 -3.71 12.68 -7.46
N SER A 2 -2.62 11.92 -7.45
CA SER A 2 -1.95 11.53 -6.22
C SER A 2 -1.15 12.71 -5.68
N ALA A 3 -1.11 12.83 -4.35
CA ALA A 3 -0.42 13.89 -3.62
C ALA A 3 0.74 13.34 -2.79
N PHE A 4 0.59 12.14 -2.23
CA PHE A 4 1.63 11.45 -1.47
C PHE A 4 1.43 9.94 -1.56
N TRP A 5 2.38 9.17 -1.03
CA TRP A 5 2.33 7.72 -1.01
C TRP A 5 2.81 7.16 0.34
N ASN A 6 2.44 5.93 0.63
CA ASN A 6 2.92 5.18 1.79
C ASN A 6 2.97 3.68 1.47
N TYR A 7 3.80 2.92 2.19
CA TYR A 7 3.80 1.46 2.07
C TYR A 7 2.66 0.87 2.88
N ARG A 8 1.89 -0.05 2.28
CA ARG A 8 0.81 -0.79 2.93
C ARG A 8 0.89 -2.26 2.59
N VAL A 9 0.50 -3.11 3.53
CA VAL A 9 0.25 -4.53 3.24
C VAL A 9 -1.09 -4.64 2.53
N ILE A 10 -1.09 -5.25 1.34
CA ILE A 10 -2.30 -5.62 0.59
C ILE A 10 -2.42 -7.14 0.63
N TYR A 11 -3.61 -7.59 1.02
CA TYR A 11 -4.04 -8.97 0.93
C TYR A 11 -4.59 -9.26 -0.46
N CYS A 12 -3.96 -10.21 -1.14
CA CYS A 12 -4.35 -10.72 -2.44
C CYS A 12 -5.02 -12.07 -2.24
N GLU A 13 -6.33 -12.14 -2.53
CA GLU A 13 -7.11 -13.38 -2.44
C GLU A 13 -6.54 -14.47 -3.35
N ALA A 14 -6.64 -15.73 -2.90
CA ALA A 14 -6.28 -16.88 -3.71
C ALA A 14 -7.07 -16.89 -5.02
N ASN A 15 -6.41 -17.28 -6.10
CA ASN A 15 -7.06 -17.53 -7.38
C ASN A 15 -6.68 -18.94 -7.88
N LYS A 16 -7.06 -19.27 -9.12
CA LYS A 16 -6.79 -20.60 -9.70
C LYS A 16 -5.31 -20.91 -9.88
N ASP A 17 -4.49 -19.86 -10.01
CA ASP A 17 -3.08 -19.95 -10.41
C ASP A 17 -2.12 -19.65 -9.25
N ALA A 18 -2.61 -19.05 -8.16
CA ALA A 18 -1.81 -18.67 -7.00
C ALA A 18 -2.60 -18.76 -5.68
N PRO A 19 -1.95 -19.20 -4.57
CA PRO A 19 -2.54 -19.14 -3.24
C PRO A 19 -2.69 -17.69 -2.76
N GLU A 20 -3.41 -17.50 -1.65
CA GLU A 20 -3.55 -16.20 -0.99
C GLU A 20 -2.19 -15.67 -0.53
N GLN A 21 -1.98 -14.37 -0.63
CA GLN A 21 -0.70 -13.72 -0.35
C GLN A 21 -0.88 -12.38 0.33
N TYR A 22 0.12 -11.99 1.11
CA TYR A 22 0.26 -10.65 1.68
C TYR A 22 1.50 -10.02 1.07
N GLN A 23 1.31 -8.87 0.43
CA GLN A 23 2.38 -8.17 -0.28
C GLN A 23 2.45 -6.72 0.20
N VAL A 24 3.64 -6.16 0.30
CA VAL A 24 3.79 -4.72 0.54
C VAL A 24 3.69 -4.00 -0.79
N HIS A 25 2.87 -2.96 -0.87
CA HIS A 25 2.71 -2.12 -2.05
C HIS A 25 2.94 -0.65 -1.72
N ALA A 26 3.43 0.12 -2.68
CA ALA A 26 3.37 1.57 -2.62
C ALA A 26 1.94 2.01 -2.95
N VAL A 27 1.23 2.56 -1.98
CA VAL A 27 -0.14 3.07 -2.14
C VAL A 27 -0.11 4.58 -2.26
N GLU A 28 -0.71 5.10 -3.31
CA GLU A 28 -0.83 6.52 -3.57
C GLU A 28 -2.17 7.06 -3.04
N TYR A 29 -2.11 8.22 -2.41
CA TYR A 29 -3.24 8.90 -1.79
C TYR A 29 -3.43 10.28 -2.42
N ASN A 30 -4.68 10.74 -2.51
CA ASN A 30 -4.97 12.12 -2.91
C ASN A 30 -4.78 13.10 -1.74
N GLU A 31 -4.97 14.39 -1.99
CA GLU A 31 -4.81 15.46 -0.98
C GLU A 31 -5.73 15.30 0.23
N ASN A 32 -6.87 14.64 0.06
CA ASN A 32 -7.81 14.35 1.14
C ASN A 32 -7.44 13.07 1.90
N GLY A 33 -6.33 12.41 1.57
CA GLY A 33 -5.87 11.18 2.22
C GLY A 33 -6.55 9.90 1.75
N LYS A 34 -7.42 9.95 0.73
CA LYS A 34 -8.05 8.73 0.18
C LYS A 34 -7.09 8.02 -0.77
N ALA A 35 -6.97 6.70 -0.65
CA ALA A 35 -6.22 5.87 -1.58
C ALA A 35 -6.81 5.96 -3.00
N VAL A 36 -5.97 6.22 -3.99
CA VAL A 36 -6.38 6.41 -5.39
C VAL A 36 -5.63 5.52 -6.38
N ASN A 37 -4.47 4.99 -6.00
CA ASN A 37 -3.68 4.08 -6.81
C ASN A 37 -2.75 3.22 -5.93
N TRP A 38 -2.19 2.15 -6.48
CA TRP A 38 -1.17 1.34 -5.83
C TRP A 38 -0.28 0.64 -6.88
N SER A 39 0.90 0.20 -6.46
CA SER A 39 1.80 -0.56 -7.33
C SER A 39 1.15 -1.84 -7.85
N GLU A 40 1.36 -2.18 -9.12
CA GLU A 40 0.79 -3.38 -9.73
C GLU A 40 1.31 -4.68 -9.08
N THR A 41 2.58 -4.67 -8.69
CA THR A 41 3.26 -5.79 -8.02
C THR A 41 3.74 -5.39 -6.63
N GLY A 42 3.93 -6.40 -5.78
CA GLY A 42 4.57 -6.21 -4.48
C GLY A 42 5.96 -5.59 -4.61
N GLU A 43 6.24 -4.63 -3.75
CA GLU A 43 7.49 -3.90 -3.68
C GLU A 43 8.60 -4.81 -3.13
N SER A 44 9.76 -4.76 -3.80
CA SER A 44 10.96 -5.47 -3.36
C SER A 44 11.99 -4.46 -2.85
N PRO A 45 12.64 -4.72 -1.70
CA PRO A 45 13.64 -3.82 -1.16
C PRO A 45 14.83 -3.68 -2.10
N TYR A 46 15.34 -2.45 -2.23
CA TYR A 46 16.43 -2.13 -3.16
C TYR A 46 17.45 -1.16 -2.55
N GLY A 47 18.71 -1.26 -3.00
CA GLY A 47 19.78 -0.34 -2.62
C GLY A 47 21.03 -0.51 -3.48
N GLN A 48 21.83 0.55 -3.61
CA GLN A 48 23.14 0.50 -4.30
C GLN A 48 24.28 0.06 -3.36
N SER A 49 24.01 0.04 -2.06
CA SER A 49 24.86 -0.51 -1.01
C SER A 49 24.03 -1.35 -0.03
N ILE A 50 24.71 -2.10 0.85
CA ILE A 50 24.03 -2.86 1.92
C ILE A 50 23.28 -1.94 2.88
N ASP A 51 23.80 -0.75 3.15
CA ASP A 51 23.15 0.20 4.05
C ASP A 51 21.91 0.83 3.41
N ASP A 52 21.96 1.13 2.10
CA ASP A 52 20.77 1.58 1.36
C ASP A 52 19.68 0.51 1.35
N LEU A 53 20.07 -0.76 1.10
CA LEU A 53 19.14 -1.89 1.11
C LEU A 53 18.49 -2.06 2.48
N LYS A 54 19.27 -1.97 3.57
CA LYS A 54 18.74 -2.01 4.95
C LYS A 54 17.78 -0.86 5.23
N ALA A 55 18.12 0.36 4.79
CA ALA A 55 17.26 1.53 4.96
C ALA A 55 15.94 1.39 4.19
N ASP A 56 15.97 0.77 3.02
CA ASP A 56 14.77 0.48 2.23
C ASP A 56 13.91 -0.62 2.86
N PHE A 57 14.53 -1.71 3.33
CA PHE A 57 13.86 -2.72 4.16
C PHE A 57 13.15 -2.10 5.37
N THR A 58 13.83 -1.19 6.08
CA THR A 58 13.26 -0.50 7.25
C THR A 58 12.06 0.35 6.85
N ARG A 59 12.09 1.00 5.68
CA ARG A 59 10.94 1.75 5.16
C ARG A 59 9.77 0.83 4.83
N LEU A 60 10.00 -0.29 4.15
CA LEU A 60 8.96 -1.29 3.84
C LEU A 60 8.35 -1.89 5.12
N GLN A 61 9.14 -2.08 6.18
CA GLN A 61 8.66 -2.59 7.47
C GLN A 61 7.57 -1.71 8.10
N THR A 62 7.56 -0.40 7.84
CA THR A 62 6.51 0.51 8.34
C THR A 62 5.10 0.15 7.84
N ALA A 63 4.99 -0.66 6.78
CA ALA A 63 3.71 -1.16 6.29
C ALA A 63 2.99 -2.07 7.30
N PHE A 64 3.74 -2.76 8.16
CA PHE A 64 3.18 -3.70 9.16
C PHE A 64 2.51 -2.98 10.33
N ASP A 65 2.81 -1.70 10.55
CA ASP A 65 2.23 -0.88 11.61
C ASP A 65 0.84 -0.32 11.25
N LYS A 66 0.36 -0.62 10.03
CA LYS A 66 -0.87 -0.08 9.46
C LYS A 66 -1.88 -1.19 9.15
N PRO A 67 -3.19 -0.89 9.12
CA PRO A 67 -4.21 -1.87 8.75
C PRO A 67 -3.94 -2.49 7.38
N VAL A 68 -4.10 -3.81 7.29
CA VAL A 68 -4.01 -4.57 6.04
C VAL A 68 -5.15 -4.14 5.12
N LEU A 69 -4.84 -3.92 3.85
CA LEU A 69 -5.81 -3.55 2.84
C LEU A 69 -6.21 -4.74 1.97
N LYS A 70 -7.32 -4.63 1.27
CA LYS A 70 -7.75 -5.55 0.21
C LYS A 70 -8.34 -4.76 -0.95
N VAL A 71 -8.18 -5.27 -2.16
CA VAL A 71 -8.79 -4.68 -3.35
C VAL A 71 -10.21 -5.21 -3.48
N ILE A 72 -11.18 -4.32 -3.63
CA ILE A 72 -12.55 -4.69 -3.97
C ILE A 72 -12.90 -4.17 -5.37
N ARG A 73 -13.54 -5.04 -6.17
CA ARG A 73 -14.08 -4.65 -7.46
C ARG A 73 -15.38 -3.88 -7.26
N LYS A 74 -15.47 -2.70 -7.87
CA LYS A 74 -16.69 -1.88 -7.91
C LYS A 74 -17.28 -1.92 -9.34
N PRO A 75 -18.53 -1.45 -9.54
CA PRO A 75 -19.09 -1.31 -10.89
C PRO A 75 -18.23 -0.45 -11.82
N ARG A 76 -17.48 0.52 -11.26
CA ARG A 76 -16.52 1.36 -11.97
C ARG A 76 -15.15 1.24 -11.31
N GLY A 77 -14.34 0.31 -11.82
CA GLY A 77 -12.96 0.13 -11.39
C GLY A 77 -12.80 -0.63 -10.08
N TYR A 78 -11.76 -0.27 -9.33
CA TYR A 78 -11.32 -0.94 -8.11
C TYR A 78 -11.13 0.08 -6.99
N GLU A 79 -11.27 -0.37 -5.75
CA GLU A 79 -11.05 0.45 -4.57
C GLU A 79 -10.29 -0.35 -3.51
N LEU A 80 -9.36 0.31 -2.82
CA LEU A 80 -8.70 -0.27 -1.65
C LEU A 80 -9.54 0.01 -0.41
N VAL A 81 -9.80 -1.03 0.36
CA VAL A 81 -10.47 -0.96 1.66
C VAL A 81 -9.64 -1.68 2.70
N GLU A 82 -9.80 -1.31 3.96
CA GLU A 82 -9.26 -2.08 5.07
C GLU A 82 -9.89 -3.48 5.10
N LYS A 83 -9.04 -4.49 5.28
CA LYS A 83 -9.44 -5.90 5.16
C LYS A 83 -10.50 -6.27 6.20
N ASP A 84 -10.32 -5.79 7.43
CA ASP A 84 -11.10 -6.20 8.59
C ASP A 84 -12.33 -5.29 8.84
N SER A 85 -12.21 -3.97 8.67
CA SER A 85 -13.32 -3.01 8.85
C SER A 85 -14.16 -2.81 7.58
N GLY A 86 -13.56 -2.98 6.39
CA GLY A 86 -14.20 -2.67 5.11
C GLY A 86 -14.26 -1.18 4.78
N GLU A 87 -13.67 -0.32 5.62
CA GLU A 87 -13.61 1.12 5.39
C GLU A 87 -12.67 1.46 4.24
N VAL A 88 -12.94 2.55 3.53
CA VAL A 88 -12.09 3.01 2.41
C VAL A 88 -10.70 3.34 2.95
N ALA A 89 -9.68 2.82 2.29
CA ALA A 89 -8.30 3.04 2.70
C ALA A 89 -7.98 4.54 2.72
N HIS A 90 -7.59 5.01 3.90
CA HIS A 90 -7.27 6.39 4.16
C HIS A 90 -5.90 6.50 4.85
N GLU A 91 -5.24 7.64 4.66
CA GLU A 91 -4.00 7.98 5.31
C GLU A 91 -3.96 9.47 5.63
N THR A 92 -3.35 9.82 6.77
CA THR A 92 -3.17 11.22 7.13
C THR A 92 -2.13 11.85 6.20
N PRO A 93 -2.47 12.95 5.49
CA PRO A 93 -1.50 13.64 4.66
C PRO A 93 -0.27 14.07 5.50
N PRO A 94 0.95 13.97 4.95
CA PRO A 94 2.13 14.45 5.65
C PRO A 94 1.98 15.94 5.96
N ALA A 95 2.50 16.36 7.13
CA ALA A 95 2.53 17.77 7.48
C ALA A 95 3.22 18.56 6.36
N LYS A 96 2.60 19.66 5.90
CA LYS A 96 3.25 20.55 4.93
C LYS A 96 4.51 21.12 5.59
N PRO A 97 5.68 21.04 4.95
CA PRO A 97 6.84 21.79 5.44
C PRO A 97 6.48 23.28 5.41
N GLU A 98 6.72 23.98 6.52
CA GLU A 98 6.56 25.43 6.67
C GLU A 98 7.53 26.21 5.76
#